data_AF-Q9BX76-F1
#
_entry.id   AF-Q9BX76-F1
#
_cell.length_a   1.000
_cell.length_b   1.000
_cell.length_c   1.000
_cell.angle_alpha   90.00
_cell.angle_beta   90.00
_cell.angle_gamma   90.00
#
_symmetry.space_group_name_H-M   'P 1'
#
loop_
_entity.id
_entity.type
_entity.pdbx_description
1 polymer ?
#
loop_
_entity_poly.entity_id
_entity_poly.type
_entity_poly.pdbx_seq_one_letter_code
_entity_poly.pdbx_strand_id
1 'polypeptide(L)' 'MAVESQGGRPLVLGLLLCVLGPVVSHAGKILLIPVDGSHWLSMLGAIQQLQQRGHEIVVLAPDASL' A
#
# COMPACT_ATOMS: atom_id res chain seq x y z
N MET A 1 -40.98 23.74 16.24
CA MET A 1 -40.63 23.21 14.91
C MET A 1 -39.12 23.34 14.73
N ALA A 2 -38.36 22.27 14.97
CA ALA A 2 -36.99 22.14 14.49
C ALA A 2 -36.68 20.64 14.49
N VAL A 3 -36.76 20.04 13.30
CA VAL A 3 -36.49 18.62 13.09
C VAL A 3 -34.97 18.45 13.10
N GLU A 4 -34.46 17.69 14.05
CA GLU A 4 -33.04 17.36 14.12
C GLU A 4 -32.70 16.39 12.98
N SER A 5 -32.18 16.92 11.88
CA SER A 5 -31.58 16.14 10.80
C SER A 5 -30.14 15.75 11.19
N GLN A 6 -29.99 14.86 12.18
CA GLN A 6 -28.69 14.34 12.62
C GLN A 6 -28.37 12.93 12.09
N GLY A 7 -29.32 12.23 11.45
CA GLY A 7 -29.13 10.83 11.02
C GLY A 7 -28.27 10.62 9.76
N GLY A 8 -28.20 11.59 8.85
CA GLY A 8 -27.51 11.43 7.56
C GLY A 8 -26.03 11.83 7.54
N ARG A 9 -25.62 12.76 8.41
CA ARG A 9 -24.26 13.30 8.47
C ARG A 9 -23.18 12.26 8.82
N PRO A 10 -23.38 11.35 9.79
CA PRO A 10 -22.36 10.34 10.10
C PRO A 10 -22.25 9.28 9.00
N LEU A 11 -23.34 8.97 8.29
CA LEU A 11 -23.33 8.01 7.18
C LEU A 11 -22.58 8.56 5.97
N VAL A 12 -22.77 9.84 5.64
CA VAL A 12 -22.03 10.52 4.57
C VAL A 12 -20.54 10.61 4.90
N LEU A 13 -20.19 10.96 6.15
CA LEU A 13 -18.80 10.94 6.62
C LEU A 13 -18.19 9.53 6.56
N GLY A 14 -18.92 8.50 6.99
CA GLY A 14 -18.47 7.12 6.91
C GLY A 14 -18.25 6.65 5.47
N LEU A 15 -19.17 6.96 4.56
CA LEU A 15 -19.04 6.63 3.14
C LEU A 15 -17.85 7.37 2.51
N LEU A 16 -17.69 8.66 2.82
CA LEU A 16 -16.58 9.48 2.35
C LEU A 16 -15.23 8.90 2.83
N LEU A 17 -15.12 8.53 4.11
CA LEU A 17 -13.94 7.88 4.66
C LEU A 17 -13.68 6.49 4.07
N CYS A 18 -14.71 5.71 3.74
CA CYS A 18 -14.53 4.42 3.04
C CYS A 18 -13.99 4.59 1.62
N VAL A 19 -14.39 5.66 0.92
CA VAL A 19 -13.91 5.95 -0.45
C VAL A 19 -12.51 6.57 -0.44
N LEU A 20 -12.20 7.45 0.53
CA LEU A 20 -10.91 8.13 0.65
C LEU A 20 -9.85 7.37 1.48
N GLY A 21 -10.25 6.52 2.42
CA GLY A 21 -9.34 5.72 3.25
C GLY A 21 -8.30 4.91 2.46
N PRO A 22 -8.68 4.21 1.37
CA PRO A 22 -7.70 3.51 0.52
C PRO A 22 -6.83 4.46 -0.31
N VAL A 23 -7.26 5.70 -0.58
CA VAL A 23 -6.43 6.69 -1.32
C VAL A 23 -5.37 7.36 -0.44
N VAL A 24 -5.62 7.41 0.88
CA VAL A 24 -4.74 8.06 1.89
C VAL A 24 -3.88 7.05 2.65
N SER A 25 -4.06 5.74 2.44
CA SER A 25 -3.18 4.75 3.04
C SER A 25 -1.85 4.73 2.29
N HIS A 26 -0.91 5.57 2.74
CA HIS A 26 0.48 5.56 2.27
C HIS A 26 1.12 4.25 2.74
N ALA A 27 1.14 3.26 1.87
CA ALA A 27 1.79 1.99 2.18
C ALA A 27 3.30 2.23 2.32
N GLY A 28 3.89 1.64 3.36
CA GLY A 28 5.25 1.96 3.78
C GLY A 28 6.30 1.66 2.72
N LYS A 29 7.42 2.38 2.75
CA LYS A 29 8.56 2.14 1.87
C LYS A 29 9.36 0.95 2.38
N ILE A 30 9.53 -0.06 1.54
CA ILE A 30 10.22 -1.31 1.88
C ILE A 30 11.55 -1.36 1.13
N LEU A 31 12.65 -1.50 1.86
CA LEU A 31 13.96 -1.78 1.28
C LEU A 31 14.18 -3.29 1.23
N LEU A 32 14.43 -3.81 0.05
CA LEU A 32 14.70 -5.22 -0.19
C LEU A 32 16.18 -5.39 -0.59
N ILE A 33 16.87 -6.26 0.15
CA ILE A 33 18.26 -6.63 -0.14
C ILE A 33 18.23 -8.05 -0.73
N PRO A 34 18.52 -8.23 -2.02
CA PRO A 34 18.66 -9.57 -2.58
C PRO A 34 19.89 -10.23 -1.96
N VAL A 35 19.68 -11.40 -1.36
CA VAL A 35 20.76 -12.35 -1.07
C VAL A 35 20.88 -13.23 -2.32
N ASP A 36 22.11 -13.38 -2.82
CA ASP A 36 22.45 -14.05 -4.10
C ASP A 36 21.65 -15.31 -4.44
N GLY A 37 21.49 -15.58 -5.75
CA GLY A 37 21.01 -16.87 -6.27
C GLY A 37 19.53 -16.94 -6.69
N SER A 38 19.01 -18.17 -6.73
CA SER A 38 17.66 -18.53 -7.22
C SER A 38 16.50 -18.01 -6.37
N HIS A 39 16.77 -17.68 -5.10
CA HIS A 39 15.77 -17.16 -4.17
C HIS A 39 15.22 -15.79 -4.57
N TRP A 40 16.00 -14.97 -5.29
CA TRP A 40 15.53 -13.69 -5.83
C TRP A 40 14.30 -13.86 -6.72
N LEU A 41 14.32 -14.87 -7.60
CA LEU A 41 13.24 -15.11 -8.55
C LEU A 41 11.92 -15.46 -7.85
N SER A 42 11.99 -16.24 -6.76
CA SER A 42 10.82 -16.49 -5.89
C SER A 42 10.33 -15.24 -5.17
N MET A 43 11.23 -14.30 -4.85
CA MET A 43 10.88 -13.07 -4.15
C MET A 43 10.14 -12.06 -5.05
N LEU A 44 10.29 -12.15 -6.37
CA LEU A 44 9.58 -11.31 -7.34
C LEU A 44 8.05 -11.34 -7.16
N GLY A 45 7.47 -12.53 -6.89
CA GLY A 45 6.03 -12.65 -6.65
C GLY A 45 5.57 -11.88 -5.40
N ALA A 46 6.35 -11.95 -4.32
CA ALA A 46 6.06 -11.20 -3.10
C ALA A 46 6.20 -9.68 -3.29
N ILE A 47 7.21 -9.23 -4.05
CA ILE A 47 7.41 -7.82 -4.43
C ILE A 47 6.20 -7.30 -5.20
N GLN A 48 5.72 -8.06 -6.20
CA GLN A 48 4.53 -7.68 -6.97
C GLN A 48 3.29 -7.54 -6.09
N GLN A 49 3.07 -8.47 -5.16
CA GLN A 49 1.93 -8.40 -4.24
C GLN A 49 2.02 -7.18 -3.31
N LEU A 50 3.21 -6.84 -2.82
CA LEU A 50 3.43 -5.67 -1.97
C LEU A 50 3.24 -4.35 -2.74
N GLN A 51 3.68 -4.29 -4.00
CA GLN A 51 3.45 -3.14 -4.89
C GLN A 51 1.96 -2.94 -5.19
N GLN A 52 1.21 -4.02 -5.44
CA GLN A 52 -0.25 -3.96 -5.62
C GLN A 52 -0.99 -3.47 -4.37
N ARG A 53 -0.40 -3.67 -3.19
CA ARG A 53 -0.88 -3.11 -1.92
C ARG A 53 -0.44 -1.66 -1.69
N GLY A 54 0.17 -1.02 -2.68
CA GLY A 54 0.65 0.37 -2.64
C GLY A 54 2.02 0.56 -1.98
N HIS A 55 2.74 -0.51 -1.60
CA HIS A 55 4.06 -0.35 -0.98
C HIS A 55 5.09 0.03 -2.02
N GLU A 56 5.84 1.08 -1.74
CA GLU A 56 6.99 1.46 -2.56
C GLU A 56 8.17 0.55 -2.20
N ILE A 57 8.65 -0.24 -3.16
CA ILE A 57 9.73 -1.21 -2.92
C ILE A 57 10.99 -0.73 -3.60
N VAL A 58 12.07 -0.61 -2.83
CA VAL A 58 13.41 -0.31 -3.33
C VAL A 58 14.22 -1.59 -3.24
N VAL A 59 14.72 -2.06 -4.37
CA VAL A 59 15.59 -3.23 -4.43
C VAL A 59 17.02 -2.74 -4.58
N LEU A 60 17.92 -3.21 -3.72
CA LEU A 60 19.35 -3.02 -3.93
C LEU A 60 19.81 -3.95 -5.05
N ALA A 61 20.22 -3.41 -6.20
CA ALA A 61 20.86 -4.23 -7.22
C ALA A 61 22.21 -4.70 -6.67
N PRO A 62 22.54 -6.01 -6.73
CA PRO A 62 23.90 -6.44 -6.44
C PRO A 62 24.83 -5.77 -7.45
N ASP A 63 26.00 -5.32 -6.98
CA ASP A 63 27.00 -4.69 -7.82
C ASP A 63 27.45 -5.70 -8.87
N ALA A 64 26.95 -5.53 -10.10
CA ALA A 64 27.45 -6.26 -11.25
C ALA A 64 28.78 -5.62 -11.67
N SER A 65 29.78 -5.61 -10.78
CA SER A 65 31.15 -5.38 -11.22
C SER A 65 31.56 -6.57 -12.08
N LEU A 66 31.61 -6.28 -13.38
CA LEU A 66 32.16 -7.09 -14.46
C LEU A 66 33.62 -7.50 -14.18
#